data_AF-A9G7A7-F1
#
_entry.id   AF-A9G7A7-F1
#
_cell.length_a   1.000
_cell.length_b   1.000
_cell.length_c   1.000
_cell.angle_alpha   90.00
_cell.angle_beta   90.00
_cell.angle_gamma   90.00
#
_symmetry.space_group_name_H-M   'P 1'
#
loop_
_entity.id
_entity.type
_entity.pdbx_description
1 polymer ?
#
loop_
_entity_poly.entity_id
_entity_poly.type
_entity_poly.pdbx_seq_one_letter_code
_entity_poly.pdbx_strand_id
1 'polypeptide(L)'
;MKRAGTRGVRSRGRRFSVGLVAALFGLILPATGWAEDPDTDLDGVVDPLDNCVQTQNPDQADADGDKVGDACDDCSSVRNQDQRDSDSDGVGDACDNCPVAMNPDQSDAEADGTGDACDDDDDNDGVLDADDDCPFTANADQVDSDGDGTGDVCEAGDDDGDGIDNDVDNCRDVPNSLQQDRDDDKIGDLCDNCPATRNPNQEDSDGNGIGDFCEPDIDTDGDGLRNGEDNCPVDQNPGQENADGDSLGDACDPDSDDDGVVDVEDNCAVVSNLFQEDTDGDGTGDACEDDDDNDGVVDAEDNCPHVPNQDQTDGDGDGRGDACDLGADVDGDRDGIPDESDNCPHVPNPDQTDADDNGVGNACEDVDGDGLSDAADNCDEQYNPDQADSDGDGQGDACEEDDDNDGVPDEQDNCTSVPNADQADNDEDDQGDACDVDDADDDNDGVPDGDDNCPLAANADQGDGDADGVGDACDDSGGAGSSGGGSTEPEVSSGLVCAMQRGERGGALVGLVALLAGALGLGARRRRDHAA
;
A
#
# COMPACT_ATOMS: atom_id res chain seq x y z
N MET A 1 -18.87 1.06 -41.90
CA MET A 1 -19.55 0.28 -42.97
C MET A 1 -20.43 1.23 -43.80
N LYS A 2 -20.30 1.19 -45.15
CA LYS A 2 -21.29 1.44 -46.25
C LYS A 2 -22.37 2.54 -46.05
N ARG A 3 -22.74 3.44 -46.98
CA ARG A 3 -22.69 3.55 -48.48
C ARG A 3 -23.28 4.94 -48.83
N ALA A 4 -22.69 5.75 -49.72
CA ALA A 4 -22.82 5.80 -51.19
C ALA A 4 -24.10 6.48 -51.78
N GLY A 5 -23.89 7.71 -52.30
CA GLY A 5 -24.42 8.43 -53.49
C GLY A 5 -25.73 8.10 -54.23
N THR A 6 -26.32 9.11 -54.91
CA THR A 6 -26.33 9.22 -56.40
C THR A 6 -27.21 10.36 -56.98
N ARG A 7 -26.67 10.97 -58.07
CA ARG A 7 -27.27 11.38 -59.37
C ARG A 7 -28.25 12.56 -59.49
N GLY A 8 -27.90 13.46 -60.42
CA GLY A 8 -28.77 14.50 -60.99
C GLY A 8 -29.50 14.12 -62.28
N VAL A 9 -30.28 15.07 -62.83
CA VAL A 9 -30.91 15.01 -64.17
C VAL A 9 -31.07 16.43 -64.77
N ARG A 10 -30.72 16.57 -66.06
CA ARG A 10 -30.98 17.70 -66.98
C ARG A 10 -32.38 17.63 -67.61
N SER A 11 -32.97 18.77 -67.98
CA SER A 11 -33.84 18.90 -69.18
C SER A 11 -34.12 20.39 -69.46
N ARG A 12 -33.64 20.98 -70.57
CA ARG A 12 -34.18 21.05 -71.96
C ARG A 12 -35.02 22.31 -72.20
N GLY A 13 -34.57 23.12 -73.16
CA GLY A 13 -35.18 24.40 -73.54
C GLY A 13 -36.24 24.33 -74.64
N ARG A 14 -36.64 25.51 -75.12
CA ARG A 14 -37.29 25.70 -76.43
C ARG A 14 -37.22 27.15 -76.89
N ARG A 15 -36.75 27.33 -78.13
CA ARG A 15 -36.80 28.57 -78.92
C ARG A 15 -38.15 28.69 -79.63
N PHE A 16 -38.61 29.91 -79.87
CA PHE A 16 -39.44 30.24 -81.04
C PHE A 16 -39.00 31.59 -81.62
N SER A 17 -38.73 31.59 -82.92
CA SER A 17 -38.57 32.78 -83.77
C SER A 17 -39.81 32.90 -84.65
N VAL A 18 -40.30 34.12 -84.88
CA VAL A 18 -41.04 34.49 -86.09
C VAL A 18 -40.62 35.92 -86.45
N GLY A 19 -40.15 36.10 -87.69
CA GLY A 19 -39.98 37.41 -88.31
C GLY A 19 -41.11 37.68 -89.31
N LEU A 20 -41.38 38.94 -89.60
CA LEU A 20 -41.87 39.38 -90.90
C LEU A 20 -41.59 40.87 -91.13
N VAL A 21 -41.28 41.15 -92.40
CA VAL A 21 -40.86 42.39 -93.07
C VAL A 21 -42.06 43.28 -93.44
N ALA A 22 -41.92 44.63 -93.40
CA ALA A 22 -42.21 45.54 -94.54
C ALA A 22 -42.27 47.05 -94.17
N ALA A 23 -41.25 47.77 -94.65
CA ALA A 23 -41.27 49.03 -95.42
C ALA A 23 -42.36 50.13 -95.28
N LEU A 24 -41.83 51.36 -95.09
CA LEU A 24 -42.00 52.59 -95.90
C LEU A 24 -43.03 53.69 -95.50
N PHE A 25 -42.51 54.91 -95.66
CA PHE A 25 -43.09 56.26 -95.77
C PHE A 25 -43.39 57.06 -94.50
N GLY A 26 -42.61 58.13 -94.36
CA GLY A 26 -42.79 59.16 -93.37
C GLY A 26 -43.96 60.09 -93.66
N LEU A 27 -44.44 60.70 -92.59
CA LEU A 27 -45.21 61.92 -92.58
C LEU A 27 -44.75 62.72 -91.35
N ILE A 28 -44.05 63.81 -91.63
CA ILE A 28 -43.81 64.91 -90.68
C ILE A 28 -45.17 65.54 -90.39
N LEU A 29 -45.47 65.78 -89.10
CA LEU A 29 -46.22 66.91 -88.49
C LEU A 29 -46.72 66.52 -87.08
N PRO A 30 -46.91 67.47 -86.14
CA PRO A 30 -45.98 68.43 -85.56
C PRO A 30 -45.72 68.14 -84.07
N ALA A 31 -44.68 68.77 -83.51
CA ALA A 31 -44.41 68.81 -82.09
C ALA A 31 -45.63 69.29 -81.29
N THR A 32 -46.14 68.44 -80.40
CA THR A 32 -46.76 68.91 -79.16
C THR A 32 -45.69 68.75 -78.10
N GLY A 33 -45.19 69.87 -77.60
CA GLY A 33 -44.24 69.89 -76.50
C GLY A 33 -44.93 69.36 -75.26
N TRP A 34 -44.53 68.17 -74.84
CA TRP A 34 -44.57 67.79 -73.44
C TRP A 34 -43.15 68.10 -72.97
N ALA A 35 -43.02 68.97 -71.96
CA ALA A 35 -41.75 69.01 -71.23
C ALA A 35 -41.51 67.58 -70.72
N GLU A 36 -40.32 67.04 -70.92
CA GLU A 36 -39.94 65.83 -70.18
C GLU A 36 -40.03 66.22 -68.70
N ASP A 37 -40.79 65.44 -67.92
CA ASP A 37 -40.88 65.66 -66.48
C ASP A 37 -39.45 65.55 -65.91
N PRO A 38 -39.03 66.49 -65.04
CA PRO A 38 -37.70 66.47 -64.46
C PRO A 38 -37.47 65.18 -63.67
N ASP A 39 -36.21 64.76 -63.63
CA ASP A 39 -35.66 63.68 -62.82
C ASP A 39 -34.47 64.30 -62.09
N THR A 40 -34.69 64.65 -60.82
CA THR A 40 -33.79 65.52 -60.05
C THR A 40 -32.53 64.79 -59.59
N ASP A 41 -32.64 63.51 -59.23
CA ASP A 41 -31.53 62.72 -58.68
C ASP A 41 -30.90 61.75 -59.71
N LEU A 42 -31.50 61.63 -60.90
CA LEU A 42 -31.03 60.86 -62.05
C LEU A 42 -31.07 59.34 -61.83
N ASP A 43 -32.05 58.85 -61.10
CA ASP A 43 -32.25 57.43 -60.82
C ASP A 43 -33.06 56.69 -61.92
N GLY A 44 -33.71 57.44 -62.81
CA GLY A 44 -34.53 56.92 -63.91
C GLY A 44 -36.05 56.98 -63.68
N VAL A 45 -36.50 57.56 -62.57
CA VAL A 45 -37.90 57.87 -62.23
C VAL A 45 -38.08 59.39 -62.23
N VAL A 46 -39.20 59.88 -62.76
CA VAL A 46 -39.45 61.34 -62.87
C VAL A 46 -40.04 61.86 -61.56
N ASP A 47 -39.71 63.10 -61.17
CA ASP A 47 -40.11 63.72 -59.89
C ASP A 47 -41.59 63.50 -59.48
N PRO A 48 -42.61 63.54 -60.40
CA PRO A 48 -44.00 63.32 -60.01
C PRO A 48 -44.38 61.86 -59.66
N LEU A 49 -43.52 60.91 -60.03
CA LEU A 49 -43.67 59.47 -59.76
C LEU A 49 -42.60 58.94 -58.80
N ASP A 50 -41.65 59.79 -58.41
CA ASP A 50 -40.51 59.47 -57.58
C ASP A 50 -40.85 59.64 -56.09
N ASN A 51 -40.77 58.56 -55.31
CA ASN A 51 -41.01 58.57 -53.86
C ASN A 51 -39.79 59.05 -53.04
N CYS A 52 -38.65 59.32 -53.69
CA CYS A 52 -37.46 59.94 -53.11
C CYS A 52 -36.78 60.94 -54.06
N VAL A 53 -37.45 62.05 -54.38
CA VAL A 53 -37.05 63.10 -55.34
C VAL A 53 -35.59 63.63 -55.24
N GLN A 54 -34.86 63.37 -54.15
CA GLN A 54 -33.47 63.81 -53.96
C GLN A 54 -32.47 62.65 -53.77
N THR A 55 -32.94 61.40 -53.69
CA THR A 55 -32.13 60.23 -53.29
C THR A 55 -32.38 59.06 -54.22
N GLN A 56 -31.35 58.70 -54.98
CA GLN A 56 -31.48 57.69 -56.03
C GLN A 56 -32.00 56.35 -55.52
N ASN A 57 -33.19 55.95 -55.99
CA ASN A 57 -33.81 54.67 -55.68
C ASN A 57 -34.60 54.13 -56.90
N PRO A 58 -33.92 53.63 -57.94
CA PRO A 58 -34.55 53.25 -59.21
C PRO A 58 -35.64 52.16 -59.10
N ASP A 59 -35.67 51.41 -58.00
CA ASP A 59 -36.66 50.37 -57.70
C ASP A 59 -37.90 50.90 -56.98
N GLN A 60 -37.85 52.12 -56.44
CA GLN A 60 -38.95 52.83 -55.79
C GLN A 60 -39.59 51.97 -54.68
N ALA A 61 -38.75 51.27 -53.92
CA ALA A 61 -39.20 50.51 -52.77
C ALA A 61 -39.86 51.45 -51.74
N ASP A 62 -40.95 50.99 -51.14
CA ASP A 62 -41.79 51.68 -50.15
C ASP A 62 -42.47 50.55 -49.35
N ALA A 63 -41.77 50.07 -48.32
CA ALA A 63 -42.11 48.84 -47.61
C ALA A 63 -43.38 49.01 -46.76
N ASP A 64 -43.59 50.18 -46.17
CA ASP A 64 -44.71 50.44 -45.27
C ASP A 64 -45.94 51.05 -45.99
N GLY A 65 -45.77 51.55 -47.22
CA GLY A 65 -46.80 52.08 -48.10
C GLY A 65 -47.27 53.49 -47.74
N ASP A 66 -46.40 54.32 -47.18
CA ASP A 66 -46.70 55.70 -46.80
C ASP A 66 -46.46 56.73 -47.92
N LYS A 67 -45.76 56.32 -48.99
CA LYS A 67 -45.36 57.09 -50.21
C LYS A 67 -44.03 57.85 -50.11
N VAL A 68 -43.26 57.64 -49.05
CA VAL A 68 -41.83 57.95 -48.99
C VAL A 68 -41.10 56.65 -49.34
N GLY A 69 -40.01 56.73 -50.10
CA GLY A 69 -39.27 55.52 -50.49
C GLY A 69 -38.28 55.10 -49.43
N ASP A 70 -38.03 53.79 -49.28
CA ASP A 70 -37.12 53.20 -48.27
C ASP A 70 -35.73 53.86 -48.25
N ALA A 71 -35.28 54.44 -49.37
CA ALA A 71 -33.98 55.09 -49.50
C ALA A 71 -33.89 56.48 -48.85
N CYS A 72 -35.02 57.11 -48.58
CA CYS A 72 -35.13 58.43 -47.96
C CYS A 72 -36.16 58.47 -46.82
N ASP A 73 -36.59 57.29 -46.36
CA ASP A 73 -37.56 57.12 -45.28
C ASP A 73 -36.84 56.94 -43.95
N ASP A 74 -37.08 57.87 -43.01
CA ASP A 74 -36.56 57.82 -41.63
C ASP A 74 -37.29 56.77 -40.76
N CYS A 75 -38.39 56.19 -41.25
CA CYS A 75 -39.10 55.08 -40.64
C CYS A 75 -39.57 54.04 -41.66
N SER A 76 -38.63 53.36 -42.33
CA SER A 76 -38.89 52.34 -43.38
C SER A 76 -39.91 51.22 -43.08
N SER A 77 -40.38 51.07 -41.84
CA SER A 77 -41.40 50.09 -41.45
C SER A 77 -42.65 50.69 -40.80
N VAL A 78 -42.69 52.00 -40.54
CA VAL A 78 -43.75 52.69 -39.81
C VAL A 78 -44.16 53.98 -40.53
N ARG A 79 -45.40 53.97 -41.05
CA ARG A 79 -45.91 55.04 -41.92
C ARG A 79 -45.82 56.42 -41.29
N ASN A 80 -45.05 57.33 -41.87
CA ASN A 80 -44.85 58.69 -41.41
C ASN A 80 -44.54 59.68 -42.57
N GLN A 81 -45.58 60.03 -43.34
CA GLN A 81 -45.46 60.95 -44.49
C GLN A 81 -44.84 62.32 -44.18
N ASP A 82 -44.84 62.77 -42.93
CA ASP A 82 -44.22 64.05 -42.56
C ASP A 82 -42.71 63.96 -42.29
N GLN A 83 -42.13 62.75 -42.23
CA GLN A 83 -40.69 62.47 -42.10
C GLN A 83 -40.06 63.38 -41.05
N ARG A 84 -40.74 63.40 -39.89
CA ARG A 84 -40.34 64.23 -38.78
C ARG A 84 -39.32 63.46 -37.98
N ASP A 85 -38.19 64.11 -37.79
CA ASP A 85 -37.09 63.68 -36.94
C ASP A 85 -36.72 64.90 -36.07
N SER A 86 -37.21 64.89 -34.83
CA SER A 86 -37.22 66.04 -33.93
C SER A 86 -35.86 66.32 -33.30
N ASP A 87 -35.01 65.30 -33.16
CA ASP A 87 -33.66 65.42 -32.59
C ASP A 87 -32.54 65.23 -33.62
N SER A 88 -32.87 64.84 -34.86
CA SER A 88 -31.95 64.72 -36.00
C SER A 88 -30.95 63.57 -35.85
N ASP A 89 -31.37 62.45 -35.30
CA ASP A 89 -30.55 61.26 -35.10
C ASP A 89 -30.62 60.26 -36.28
N GLY A 90 -31.60 60.44 -37.17
CA GLY A 90 -31.82 59.64 -38.37
C GLY A 90 -32.93 58.58 -38.26
N VAL A 91 -33.59 58.47 -37.11
CA VAL A 91 -34.81 57.70 -36.87
C VAL A 91 -35.99 58.68 -36.77
N GLY A 92 -37.08 58.43 -37.50
CA GLY A 92 -38.22 59.34 -37.45
C GLY A 92 -39.03 59.21 -36.16
N ASP A 93 -39.62 60.31 -35.67
CA ASP A 93 -40.47 60.41 -34.45
C ASP A 93 -41.58 59.32 -34.35
N ALA A 94 -41.96 58.72 -35.49
CA ALA A 94 -43.01 57.70 -35.56
C ALA A 94 -42.53 56.30 -35.18
N CYS A 95 -41.24 56.01 -35.35
CA CYS A 95 -40.59 54.76 -35.01
C CYS A 95 -39.47 54.92 -33.97
N ASP A 96 -39.24 56.15 -33.51
CA ASP A 96 -38.27 56.49 -32.49
C ASP A 96 -38.84 56.25 -31.07
N ASN A 97 -38.17 55.40 -30.29
CA ASN A 97 -38.49 55.15 -28.87
C ASN A 97 -38.00 56.27 -27.93
N CYS A 98 -37.20 57.22 -28.43
CA CYS A 98 -36.82 58.46 -27.76
C CYS A 98 -36.94 59.71 -28.65
N PRO A 99 -38.16 60.16 -29.03
CA PRO A 99 -38.43 61.20 -30.04
C PRO A 99 -37.79 62.59 -29.85
N VAL A 100 -37.06 62.83 -28.76
CA VAL A 100 -36.42 64.10 -28.44
C VAL A 100 -34.99 63.93 -27.90
N ALA A 101 -34.45 62.71 -27.90
CA ALA A 101 -33.12 62.37 -27.39
C ALA A 101 -32.41 61.40 -28.34
N MET A 102 -31.37 61.90 -29.02
CA MET A 102 -30.69 61.16 -30.09
C MET A 102 -30.23 59.76 -29.65
N ASN A 103 -30.79 58.72 -30.25
CA ASN A 103 -30.43 57.31 -30.06
C ASN A 103 -30.62 56.50 -31.35
N PRO A 104 -29.74 56.68 -32.36
CA PRO A 104 -29.87 56.00 -33.65
C PRO A 104 -29.85 54.46 -33.58
N ASP A 105 -29.39 53.90 -32.47
CA ASP A 105 -29.35 52.47 -32.17
C ASP A 105 -30.67 51.91 -31.62
N GLN A 106 -31.56 52.78 -31.10
CA GLN A 106 -32.89 52.44 -30.59
C GLN A 106 -32.85 51.32 -29.55
N SER A 107 -31.86 51.38 -28.65
CA SER A 107 -31.75 50.48 -27.51
C SER A 107 -32.93 50.69 -26.54
N ASP A 108 -33.39 49.61 -25.92
CA ASP A 108 -34.61 49.44 -25.11
C ASP A 108 -34.43 48.11 -24.35
N ALA A 109 -33.68 48.14 -23.25
CA ALA A 109 -33.12 46.95 -22.58
C ALA A 109 -34.23 45.98 -22.09
N GLU A 110 -35.37 46.51 -21.68
CA GLU A 110 -36.53 45.82 -21.14
C GLU A 110 -37.72 45.72 -22.14
N ALA A 111 -37.60 46.33 -23.31
CA ALA A 111 -38.56 46.28 -24.42
C ALA A 111 -39.95 46.85 -24.08
N ASP A 112 -40.00 47.93 -23.30
CA ASP A 112 -41.25 48.58 -22.88
C ASP A 112 -41.75 49.63 -23.89
N GLY A 113 -40.87 50.03 -24.81
CA GLY A 113 -41.12 51.02 -25.86
C GLY A 113 -40.64 52.43 -25.54
N THR A 114 -40.06 52.66 -24.36
CA THR A 114 -39.19 53.78 -24.01
C THR A 114 -37.76 53.34 -24.27
N GLY A 115 -36.92 54.18 -24.87
CA GLY A 115 -35.52 53.80 -25.12
C GLY A 115 -34.59 54.21 -23.99
N ASP A 116 -33.47 53.50 -23.85
CA ASP A 116 -32.43 53.74 -22.83
C ASP A 116 -31.92 55.21 -22.80
N ALA A 117 -32.02 55.92 -23.92
CA ALA A 117 -31.57 57.32 -24.00
C ALA A 117 -32.52 58.32 -23.32
N CYS A 118 -33.73 57.89 -22.97
CA CYS A 118 -34.79 58.72 -22.40
C CYS A 118 -35.60 58.03 -21.31
N ASP A 119 -35.18 56.85 -20.86
CA ASP A 119 -35.55 56.28 -19.57
C ASP A 119 -34.57 56.77 -18.47
N ASP A 120 -35.01 56.73 -17.21
CA ASP A 120 -34.16 57.01 -16.04
C ASP A 120 -33.89 55.71 -15.21
N ASP A 121 -34.46 54.59 -15.65
CA ASP A 121 -34.43 53.24 -15.06
C ASP A 121 -34.54 52.22 -16.21
N ASP A 122 -33.43 52.04 -16.92
CA ASP A 122 -33.37 51.33 -18.20
C ASP A 122 -33.75 49.84 -18.09
N ASP A 123 -33.74 49.23 -16.90
CA ASP A 123 -34.14 47.83 -16.70
C ASP A 123 -35.39 47.62 -15.82
N ASN A 124 -35.95 48.72 -15.31
CA ASN A 124 -37.18 48.78 -14.54
C ASN A 124 -37.18 47.92 -13.25
N ASP A 125 -36.02 47.73 -12.63
CA ASP A 125 -35.90 46.98 -11.38
C ASP A 125 -36.25 47.80 -10.12
N GLY A 126 -36.36 49.12 -10.29
CA GLY A 126 -36.71 50.09 -9.26
C GLY A 126 -35.52 50.87 -8.67
N VAL A 127 -34.31 50.65 -9.17
CA VAL A 127 -33.12 51.47 -8.98
C VAL A 127 -32.98 52.38 -10.21
N LEU A 128 -32.51 53.63 -10.03
CA LEU A 128 -32.34 54.55 -11.16
C LEU A 128 -30.91 54.40 -11.70
N ASP A 129 -30.67 54.54 -13.00
CA ASP A 129 -29.35 54.30 -13.63
C ASP A 129 -28.18 55.05 -12.96
N ALA A 130 -28.47 56.20 -12.33
CA ALA A 130 -27.47 57.02 -11.64
C ALA A 130 -26.98 56.42 -10.31
N ASP A 131 -27.79 55.55 -9.71
CA ASP A 131 -27.52 54.83 -8.46
C ASP A 131 -27.44 53.31 -8.69
N ASP A 132 -27.53 52.85 -9.95
CA ASP A 132 -27.56 51.44 -10.36
C ASP A 132 -26.15 50.93 -10.73
N ASP A 133 -25.74 49.83 -10.11
CA ASP A 133 -24.49 49.12 -10.40
C ASP A 133 -24.58 48.20 -11.64
N CYS A 134 -25.81 47.93 -12.13
CA CYS A 134 -26.10 47.23 -13.37
C CYS A 134 -27.24 47.88 -14.17
N PRO A 135 -27.06 49.08 -14.74
CA PRO A 135 -28.15 49.88 -15.34
C PRO A 135 -28.98 49.21 -16.44
N PHE A 136 -28.51 48.12 -17.04
CA PHE A 136 -29.22 47.42 -18.12
C PHE A 136 -29.62 46.00 -17.74
N THR A 137 -29.51 45.60 -16.47
CA THR A 137 -29.75 44.23 -16.01
C THR A 137 -30.26 44.19 -14.57
N ALA A 138 -31.58 44.03 -14.46
CA ALA A 138 -32.30 44.10 -13.20
C ALA A 138 -31.69 43.29 -12.04
N ASN A 139 -31.30 43.98 -10.98
CA ASN A 139 -30.71 43.50 -9.74
C ASN A 139 -31.02 44.46 -8.55
N ALA A 140 -32.29 44.60 -8.19
CA ALA A 140 -32.75 45.56 -7.18
C ALA A 140 -32.13 45.43 -5.77
N ASP A 141 -31.36 44.36 -5.50
CA ASP A 141 -30.57 44.17 -4.28
C ASP A 141 -29.17 44.81 -4.33
N GLN A 142 -28.68 45.17 -5.52
CA GLN A 142 -27.45 45.94 -5.78
C GLN A 142 -26.25 45.32 -5.05
N VAL A 143 -26.09 44.01 -5.26
CA VAL A 143 -24.96 43.25 -4.73
C VAL A 143 -23.75 43.52 -5.61
N ASP A 144 -22.69 44.03 -4.97
CA ASP A 144 -21.38 44.38 -5.53
C ASP A 144 -20.34 43.83 -4.54
N SER A 145 -19.87 42.61 -4.81
CA SER A 145 -19.07 41.82 -3.88
C SER A 145 -17.63 42.33 -3.74
N ASP A 146 -17.06 42.90 -4.80
CA ASP A 146 -15.70 43.47 -4.81
C ASP A 146 -15.66 44.99 -4.51
N GLY A 147 -16.80 45.67 -4.61
CA GLY A 147 -16.97 47.09 -4.33
C GLY A 147 -16.43 48.02 -5.42
N ASP A 148 -16.29 47.56 -6.67
CA ASP A 148 -15.77 48.36 -7.78
C ASP A 148 -16.82 49.28 -8.43
N GLY A 149 -18.08 49.06 -8.10
CA GLY A 149 -19.24 49.81 -8.60
C GLY A 149 -19.92 49.19 -9.83
N THR A 150 -19.53 47.98 -10.21
CA THR A 150 -20.26 47.08 -11.13
C THR A 150 -20.95 46.00 -10.30
N GLY A 151 -22.25 45.74 -10.50
CA GLY A 151 -22.94 44.71 -9.72
C GLY A 151 -22.64 43.29 -10.19
N ASP A 152 -22.70 42.31 -9.28
CA ASP A 152 -22.39 40.89 -9.53
C ASP A 152 -23.18 40.29 -10.71
N VAL A 153 -24.39 40.80 -10.96
CA VAL A 153 -25.28 40.29 -12.02
C VAL A 153 -24.80 40.69 -13.42
N CYS A 154 -24.10 41.82 -13.55
CA CYS A 154 -23.57 42.34 -14.81
C CYS A 154 -22.03 42.36 -14.88
N GLU A 155 -21.37 41.93 -13.80
CA GLU A 155 -19.94 41.65 -13.71
C GLU A 155 -19.51 40.59 -14.74
N ALA A 156 -18.27 40.73 -15.23
CA ALA A 156 -17.68 39.78 -16.17
C ALA A 156 -17.12 38.51 -15.50
N GLY A 157 -17.93 37.83 -14.68
CA GLY A 157 -17.70 36.45 -14.24
C GLY A 157 -16.63 36.25 -13.16
N ASP A 158 -16.34 37.28 -12.37
CA ASP A 158 -15.42 37.29 -11.22
C ASP A 158 -16.00 38.30 -10.21
N ASP A 159 -17.06 37.90 -9.49
CA ASP A 159 -17.93 38.80 -8.70
C ASP A 159 -17.18 39.43 -7.51
N ASP A 160 -16.17 38.75 -6.97
CA ASP A 160 -15.41 39.22 -5.81
C ASP A 160 -14.04 39.83 -6.15
N GLY A 161 -13.68 39.85 -7.43
CA GLY A 161 -12.48 40.51 -7.96
C GLY A 161 -11.17 39.92 -7.44
N ASP A 162 -11.18 38.66 -6.98
CA ASP A 162 -10.00 38.00 -6.43
C ASP A 162 -9.07 37.40 -7.51
N GLY A 163 -9.56 37.36 -8.76
CA GLY A 163 -8.89 36.86 -9.94
C GLY A 163 -9.20 35.40 -10.29
N ILE A 164 -10.26 34.82 -9.72
CA ILE A 164 -10.75 33.47 -10.00
C ILE A 164 -12.16 33.56 -10.60
N ASP A 165 -12.37 32.96 -11.78
CA ASP A 165 -13.68 33.02 -12.44
C ASP A 165 -14.77 32.30 -11.60
N ASN A 166 -15.99 32.85 -11.53
CA ASN A 166 -17.15 32.33 -10.76
C ASN A 166 -17.45 30.83 -10.95
N ASP A 167 -17.20 30.29 -12.14
CA ASP A 167 -17.46 28.87 -12.46
C ASP A 167 -16.47 27.91 -11.77
N VAL A 168 -15.33 28.43 -11.30
CA VAL A 168 -14.29 27.67 -10.61
C VAL A 168 -14.05 28.16 -9.18
N ASP A 169 -14.61 29.31 -8.81
CA ASP A 169 -14.49 29.89 -7.49
C ASP A 169 -15.32 29.11 -6.45
N ASN A 170 -14.67 28.61 -5.39
CA ASN A 170 -15.34 27.96 -4.27
C ASN A 170 -15.89 28.93 -3.20
N CYS A 171 -15.64 30.23 -3.34
CA CYS A 171 -16.25 31.33 -2.60
C CYS A 171 -16.58 32.51 -3.51
N ARG A 172 -17.45 32.29 -4.50
CA ARG A 172 -17.88 33.26 -5.52
C ARG A 172 -18.01 34.74 -5.08
N ASP A 173 -18.56 34.99 -3.90
CA ASP A 173 -18.87 36.35 -3.41
C ASP A 173 -17.89 36.82 -2.31
N VAL A 174 -16.83 36.06 -2.02
CA VAL A 174 -15.90 36.31 -0.89
C VAL A 174 -14.45 36.09 -1.32
N PRO A 175 -13.65 37.18 -1.44
CA PRO A 175 -12.31 37.12 -2.02
C PRO A 175 -11.39 36.11 -1.32
N ASN A 176 -11.00 35.06 -2.01
CA ASN A 176 -10.28 33.93 -1.44
C ASN A 176 -9.23 33.32 -2.39
N SER A 177 -8.36 34.12 -3.01
CA SER A 177 -7.47 33.74 -4.14
C SER A 177 -6.56 32.50 -3.95
N LEU A 178 -6.51 31.92 -2.75
CA LEU A 178 -5.87 30.64 -2.45
C LEU A 178 -6.78 29.43 -2.65
N GLN A 179 -8.08 29.61 -2.84
CA GLN A 179 -9.10 28.58 -3.08
C GLN A 179 -8.95 27.40 -2.10
N GLN A 180 -8.81 27.74 -0.82
CA GLN A 180 -8.67 26.74 0.25
C GLN A 180 -10.03 26.10 0.51
N ASP A 181 -10.06 24.78 0.57
CA ASP A 181 -11.22 23.94 0.86
C ASP A 181 -10.69 22.78 1.70
N ARG A 182 -10.90 22.84 3.03
CA ARG A 182 -10.27 21.90 3.96
C ARG A 182 -10.94 20.53 3.98
N ASP A 183 -12.24 20.48 3.80
CA ASP A 183 -13.06 19.27 3.94
C ASP A 183 -13.64 18.77 2.60
N ASP A 184 -13.25 19.39 1.49
CA ASP A 184 -13.59 19.02 0.12
C ASP A 184 -15.13 18.98 -0.10
N ASP A 185 -15.83 19.95 0.49
CA ASP A 185 -17.27 20.15 0.34
C ASP A 185 -17.65 21.08 -0.82
N LYS A 186 -16.63 21.73 -1.43
CA LYS A 186 -16.68 22.69 -2.55
C LYS A 186 -17.07 24.11 -2.16
N ILE A 187 -17.17 24.41 -0.87
CA ILE A 187 -17.31 25.75 -0.31
C ILE A 187 -15.96 26.09 0.32
N GLY A 188 -15.37 27.23 -0.04
CA GLY A 188 -14.04 27.57 0.45
C GLY A 188 -14.02 27.99 1.92
N ASP A 189 -12.89 27.77 2.59
CA ASP A 189 -12.68 28.04 4.03
C ASP A 189 -13.11 29.46 4.48
N LEU A 190 -13.15 30.45 3.58
CA LEU A 190 -13.52 31.84 3.89
C LEU A 190 -15.02 32.11 3.87
N CYS A 191 -15.78 31.32 3.12
CA CYS A 191 -17.23 31.43 2.98
C CYS A 191 -17.98 30.22 3.56
N ASP A 192 -17.24 29.23 4.06
CA ASP A 192 -17.78 28.04 4.70
C ASP A 192 -18.13 28.30 6.18
N ASN A 193 -19.38 28.02 6.55
CA ASN A 193 -19.88 28.10 7.93
C ASN A 193 -19.53 26.87 8.78
N CYS A 194 -18.92 25.83 8.19
CA CYS A 194 -18.28 24.70 8.86
C CYS A 194 -16.94 24.29 8.20
N PRO A 195 -15.85 25.10 8.29
CA PRO A 195 -14.55 24.93 7.58
C PRO A 195 -13.73 23.65 7.80
N ALA A 196 -14.29 22.64 8.45
CA ALA A 196 -13.66 21.37 8.74
C ALA A 196 -14.67 20.21 8.73
N THR A 197 -15.92 20.45 8.36
CA THR A 197 -17.00 19.47 8.38
C THR A 197 -17.88 19.65 7.16
N ARG A 198 -17.73 18.70 6.23
CA ARG A 198 -18.36 18.73 4.91
C ARG A 198 -19.86 19.02 4.97
N ASN A 199 -20.29 20.19 4.48
CA ASN A 199 -21.68 20.59 4.48
C ASN A 199 -22.04 21.46 3.24
N PRO A 200 -22.10 20.88 2.03
CA PRO A 200 -22.22 21.64 0.77
C PRO A 200 -23.49 22.51 0.63
N ASN A 201 -24.49 22.30 1.49
CA ASN A 201 -25.74 23.07 1.51
C ASN A 201 -25.69 24.28 2.47
N GLN A 202 -24.65 24.40 3.29
CA GLN A 202 -24.41 25.52 4.21
C GLN A 202 -25.63 25.83 5.11
N GLU A 203 -26.37 24.80 5.54
CA GLU A 203 -27.54 24.94 6.39
C GLU A 203 -27.15 25.54 7.76
N ASP A 204 -27.87 26.59 8.18
CA ASP A 204 -27.73 27.28 9.47
C ASP A 204 -29.15 27.62 9.97
N SER A 205 -29.69 26.74 10.80
CA SER A 205 -31.09 26.78 11.23
C SER A 205 -31.41 27.92 12.19
N ASP A 206 -30.43 28.43 12.94
CA ASP A 206 -30.63 29.51 13.93
C ASP A 206 -30.07 30.87 13.47
N GLY A 207 -29.33 30.89 12.36
CA GLY A 207 -28.79 32.07 11.69
C GLY A 207 -27.63 32.71 12.45
N ASN A 208 -26.88 31.93 13.24
CA ASN A 208 -25.79 32.44 14.06
C ASN A 208 -24.42 32.47 13.33
N GLY A 209 -24.35 31.92 12.11
CA GLY A 209 -23.16 31.86 11.27
C GLY A 209 -22.27 30.63 11.49
N ILE A 210 -22.70 29.65 12.29
CA ILE A 210 -22.12 28.32 12.43
C ILE A 210 -23.09 27.35 11.77
N GLY A 211 -22.62 26.51 10.84
CA GLY A 211 -23.50 25.57 10.15
C GLY A 211 -23.99 24.44 11.06
N ASP A 212 -25.17 23.90 10.74
CA ASP A 212 -25.85 22.85 11.52
C ASP A 212 -24.96 21.61 11.71
N PHE A 213 -24.13 21.27 10.72
CA PHE A 213 -23.24 20.10 10.73
C PHE A 213 -22.10 20.17 11.76
N CYS A 214 -21.60 21.36 12.06
CA CYS A 214 -20.52 21.56 13.03
C CYS A 214 -21.03 22.18 14.35
N GLU A 215 -22.35 22.36 14.47
CA GLU A 215 -22.97 22.87 15.68
C GLU A 215 -23.22 21.72 16.69
N PRO A 216 -22.65 21.77 17.91
CA PRO A 216 -22.70 20.64 18.85
C PRO A 216 -24.07 20.42 19.51
N ASP A 217 -24.97 21.41 19.48
CA ASP A 217 -26.27 21.37 20.16
C ASP A 217 -27.43 20.92 19.24
N ILE A 218 -27.14 20.74 17.95
CA ILE A 218 -28.06 20.20 16.92
C ILE A 218 -27.90 18.68 16.84
N ASP A 219 -28.95 18.01 16.36
CA ASP A 219 -29.02 16.58 16.08
C ASP A 219 -29.16 16.47 14.56
N THR A 220 -28.02 16.37 13.87
CA THR A 220 -27.95 16.54 12.41
C THR A 220 -28.53 15.35 11.66
N ASP A 221 -28.31 14.14 12.15
CA ASP A 221 -28.79 12.91 11.52
C ASP A 221 -30.19 12.46 12.01
N GLY A 222 -30.68 13.03 13.11
CA GLY A 222 -32.00 12.77 13.67
C GLY A 222 -32.11 11.44 14.41
N ASP A 223 -31.00 10.88 14.91
CA ASP A 223 -30.96 9.61 15.61
C ASP A 223 -31.44 9.72 17.09
N GLY A 224 -31.52 10.95 17.60
CA GLY A 224 -31.97 11.31 18.93
C GLY A 224 -30.87 11.74 19.90
N LEU A 225 -29.61 11.75 19.46
CA LEU A 225 -28.45 12.32 20.14
C LEU A 225 -28.07 13.64 19.47
N ARG A 226 -27.43 14.54 20.23
CA ARG A 226 -26.89 15.78 19.64
C ARG A 226 -25.49 15.52 19.15
N ASN A 227 -25.04 16.25 18.13
CA ASN A 227 -23.69 16.14 17.56
C ASN A 227 -22.58 16.14 18.62
N GLY A 228 -22.72 16.91 19.71
CA GLY A 228 -21.75 16.94 20.82
C GLY A 228 -21.77 15.74 21.78
N GLU A 229 -22.78 14.87 21.69
CA GLU A 229 -22.98 13.64 22.48
C GLU A 229 -22.95 12.37 21.63
N ASP A 230 -22.77 12.52 20.31
CA ASP A 230 -22.89 11.48 19.28
C ASP A 230 -21.51 11.15 18.69
N ASN A 231 -21.13 9.87 18.69
CA ASN A 231 -19.88 9.38 18.08
C ASN A 231 -19.96 9.21 16.55
N CYS A 232 -21.15 9.37 15.94
CA CYS A 232 -21.35 9.49 14.50
C CYS A 232 -22.35 10.60 14.14
N PRO A 233 -21.99 11.90 14.32
CA PRO A 233 -22.92 13.04 14.20
C PRO A 233 -23.71 13.20 12.88
N VAL A 234 -23.38 12.43 11.85
CA VAL A 234 -24.01 12.49 10.52
C VAL A 234 -24.59 11.15 10.06
N ASP A 235 -24.38 10.07 10.81
CA ASP A 235 -24.78 8.70 10.46
C ASP A 235 -25.54 8.05 11.61
N GLN A 236 -26.84 7.84 11.42
CA GLN A 236 -27.75 7.40 12.49
C GLN A 236 -27.28 6.13 13.20
N ASN A 237 -26.87 6.28 14.47
CA ASN A 237 -26.47 5.17 15.32
C ASN A 237 -26.94 5.36 16.79
N PRO A 238 -28.25 5.23 17.06
CA PRO A 238 -28.79 5.45 18.41
C PRO A 238 -28.23 4.51 19.48
N GLY A 239 -27.56 3.43 19.08
CA GLY A 239 -26.88 2.46 19.94
C GLY A 239 -25.47 2.87 20.36
N GLN A 240 -24.82 3.78 19.62
CA GLN A 240 -23.46 4.29 19.85
C GLN A 240 -22.44 3.15 20.02
N GLU A 241 -22.60 2.08 19.24
CA GLU A 241 -21.59 1.02 19.14
C GLU A 241 -20.24 1.61 18.68
N ASN A 242 -19.15 1.03 19.20
CA ASN A 242 -17.76 1.47 19.04
C ASN A 242 -16.87 0.31 19.54
N ALA A 243 -16.49 -0.61 18.63
CA ALA A 243 -15.85 -1.87 18.96
C ALA A 243 -14.38 -1.72 19.38
N ASP A 244 -13.64 -0.80 18.76
CA ASP A 244 -12.23 -0.51 19.07
C ASP A 244 -12.01 0.47 20.25
N GLY A 245 -13.04 1.22 20.61
CA GLY A 245 -13.03 2.23 21.67
C GLY A 245 -12.43 3.58 21.26
N ASP A 246 -12.37 3.90 19.97
CA ASP A 246 -11.77 5.13 19.45
C ASP A 246 -12.74 6.35 19.54
N SER A 247 -12.55 7.38 18.71
CA SER A 247 -13.43 8.56 18.68
C SER A 247 -14.62 8.46 17.73
N LEU A 248 -14.60 7.53 16.78
CA LEU A 248 -15.68 7.25 15.84
C LEU A 248 -16.58 6.15 16.42
N GLY A 249 -17.77 5.97 15.86
CA GLY A 249 -18.62 4.81 16.17
C GLY A 249 -18.67 3.88 14.97
N ASP A 250 -19.01 2.61 15.18
CA ASP A 250 -19.02 1.58 14.12
C ASP A 250 -19.83 1.99 12.87
N ALA A 251 -20.81 2.89 13.01
CA ALA A 251 -21.62 3.34 11.88
C ALA A 251 -20.89 4.30 10.90
N CYS A 252 -19.86 4.99 11.38
CA CYS A 252 -19.11 6.00 10.65
C CYS A 252 -17.59 5.78 10.70
N ASP A 253 -17.15 4.70 11.34
CA ASP A 253 -15.78 4.24 11.34
C ASP A 253 -15.50 3.41 10.06
N PRO A 254 -14.44 3.73 9.29
CA PRO A 254 -14.01 2.89 8.17
C PRO A 254 -13.35 1.56 8.55
N ASP A 255 -12.91 1.39 9.80
CA ASP A 255 -12.19 0.22 10.34
C ASP A 255 -12.60 0.01 11.80
N SER A 256 -13.79 -0.56 12.01
CA SER A 256 -14.50 -0.50 13.29
C SER A 256 -13.82 -1.29 14.44
N ASP A 257 -12.90 -2.20 14.13
CA ASP A 257 -12.13 -2.96 15.13
C ASP A 257 -10.61 -2.67 15.14
N ASP A 258 -10.16 -1.74 14.29
CA ASP A 258 -8.82 -1.17 14.25
C ASP A 258 -7.72 -2.25 14.00
N ASP A 259 -8.07 -3.32 13.29
CA ASP A 259 -7.17 -4.41 12.95
C ASP A 259 -6.31 -4.16 11.70
N GLY A 260 -6.69 -3.14 10.91
CA GLY A 260 -6.03 -2.70 9.69
C GLY A 260 -6.66 -3.20 8.39
N VAL A 261 -7.75 -3.95 8.45
CA VAL A 261 -8.63 -4.32 7.32
C VAL A 261 -9.89 -3.46 7.40
N VAL A 262 -10.14 -2.66 6.37
CA VAL A 262 -11.34 -1.78 6.37
C VAL A 262 -12.62 -2.61 6.29
N ASP A 263 -13.69 -2.16 6.95
CA ASP A 263 -14.98 -2.88 7.08
C ASP A 263 -15.54 -3.43 5.77
N VAL A 264 -15.29 -2.74 4.65
CA VAL A 264 -15.77 -3.15 3.32
C VAL A 264 -14.99 -4.33 2.71
N GLU A 265 -13.81 -4.62 3.23
CA GLU A 265 -12.92 -5.72 2.85
C GLU A 265 -12.79 -6.76 3.98
N ASP A 266 -13.39 -6.49 5.15
CA ASP A 266 -13.29 -7.30 6.36
C ASP A 266 -14.43 -8.33 6.47
N ASN A 267 -14.09 -9.61 6.60
CA ASN A 267 -15.03 -10.70 6.83
C ASN A 267 -15.53 -10.78 8.29
N CYS A 268 -14.96 -9.98 9.20
CA CYS A 268 -15.34 -9.82 10.61
C CYS A 268 -15.21 -8.37 11.11
N ALA A 269 -15.81 -7.40 10.41
CA ALA A 269 -15.73 -5.94 10.64
C ALA A 269 -15.75 -5.36 12.07
N VAL A 270 -16.14 -6.11 13.12
CA VAL A 270 -16.14 -5.62 14.52
C VAL A 270 -15.37 -6.56 15.47
N VAL A 271 -14.62 -7.51 14.92
CA VAL A 271 -13.83 -8.52 15.64
C VAL A 271 -12.48 -8.71 14.95
N SER A 272 -11.47 -8.04 15.49
CA SER A 272 -10.11 -8.01 14.95
C SER A 272 -9.58 -9.38 14.51
N ASN A 273 -9.29 -9.51 13.22
CA ASN A 273 -8.83 -10.72 12.55
C ASN A 273 -7.99 -10.43 11.28
N LEU A 274 -6.92 -9.64 11.39
CA LEU A 274 -5.99 -9.23 10.32
C LEU A 274 -5.65 -10.25 9.20
N PHE A 275 -5.70 -11.55 9.47
CA PHE A 275 -5.41 -12.60 8.49
C PHE A 275 -6.61 -13.08 7.66
N GLN A 276 -7.83 -12.64 8.00
CA GLN A 276 -9.06 -12.85 7.22
C GLN A 276 -9.26 -14.32 6.87
N GLU A 277 -9.09 -15.19 7.88
CA GLU A 277 -9.37 -16.63 7.76
C GLU A 277 -10.88 -16.80 7.56
N ASP A 278 -11.24 -17.68 6.61
CA ASP A 278 -12.60 -17.97 6.12
C ASP A 278 -12.54 -19.40 5.58
N THR A 279 -12.73 -20.37 6.48
CA THR A 279 -12.43 -21.78 6.22
C THR A 279 -13.38 -22.40 5.19
N ASP A 280 -14.65 -22.01 5.19
CA ASP A 280 -15.66 -22.53 4.26
C ASP A 280 -15.87 -21.67 3.00
N GLY A 281 -15.37 -20.43 3.02
CA GLY A 281 -15.43 -19.48 1.91
C GLY A 281 -16.80 -18.80 1.74
N ASP A 282 -17.59 -18.68 2.80
CA ASP A 282 -18.92 -18.06 2.73
C ASP A 282 -18.90 -16.52 2.82
N GLY A 283 -17.76 -15.97 3.21
CA GLY A 283 -17.50 -14.54 3.33
C GLY A 283 -17.68 -13.96 4.74
N THR A 284 -18.06 -14.78 5.72
CA THR A 284 -17.92 -14.52 7.16
C THR A 284 -16.57 -15.08 7.60
N GLY A 285 -15.87 -14.41 8.50
CA GLY A 285 -14.58 -14.91 8.98
C GLY A 285 -14.68 -15.82 10.19
N ASP A 286 -13.72 -16.72 10.32
CA ASP A 286 -13.60 -17.69 11.43
C ASP A 286 -13.57 -16.97 12.80
N ALA A 287 -13.10 -15.72 12.87
CA ALA A 287 -13.02 -14.97 14.12
C ALA A 287 -14.39 -14.54 14.69
N CYS A 288 -15.42 -14.45 13.85
CA CYS A 288 -16.75 -13.96 14.20
C CYS A 288 -17.87 -14.96 13.86
N GLU A 289 -17.49 -16.18 13.50
CA GLU A 289 -18.38 -17.33 13.32
C GLU A 289 -18.27 -18.30 14.52
N ASP A 290 -19.22 -19.23 14.62
CA ASP A 290 -19.26 -20.27 15.68
C ASP A 290 -19.13 -21.70 15.07
N ASP A 291 -18.95 -21.83 13.74
CA ASP A 291 -18.95 -23.07 12.93
C ASP A 291 -18.12 -22.83 11.65
N ASP A 292 -16.78 -22.77 11.80
CA ASP A 292 -15.84 -22.25 10.78
C ASP A 292 -15.88 -23.04 9.45
N ASP A 293 -16.18 -24.34 9.51
CA ASP A 293 -16.22 -25.21 8.32
C ASP A 293 -17.64 -25.51 7.80
N ASN A 294 -18.64 -24.98 8.48
CA ASN A 294 -20.06 -25.00 8.12
C ASN A 294 -20.61 -26.43 7.90
N ASP A 295 -20.09 -27.40 8.65
CA ASP A 295 -20.55 -28.79 8.62
C ASP A 295 -21.81 -29.04 9.47
N GLY A 296 -22.16 -28.05 10.31
CA GLY A 296 -23.30 -28.05 11.22
C GLY A 296 -22.98 -28.48 12.66
N VAL A 297 -21.71 -28.59 13.04
CA VAL A 297 -21.22 -28.78 14.40
C VAL A 297 -20.44 -27.53 14.81
N VAL A 298 -20.89 -26.85 15.86
CA VAL A 298 -20.21 -25.63 16.33
C VAL A 298 -18.79 -25.94 16.81
N ASP A 299 -17.83 -25.03 16.64
CA ASP A 299 -16.40 -25.27 16.88
C ASP A 299 -16.11 -25.81 18.29
N ALA A 300 -16.88 -25.35 19.28
CA ALA A 300 -16.74 -25.77 20.67
C ALA A 300 -17.10 -27.25 20.91
N GLU A 301 -17.82 -27.88 19.97
CA GLU A 301 -18.24 -29.28 19.98
C GLU A 301 -17.61 -30.09 18.83
N ASP A 302 -16.84 -29.45 17.94
CA ASP A 302 -16.24 -30.05 16.76
C ASP A 302 -14.83 -30.60 17.05
N ASN A 303 -14.59 -31.88 16.72
CA ASN A 303 -13.27 -32.50 16.83
C ASN A 303 -12.36 -32.27 15.60
N CYS A 304 -12.85 -31.55 14.59
CA CYS A 304 -12.15 -30.99 13.44
C CYS A 304 -12.75 -29.63 13.01
N PRO A 305 -12.65 -28.56 13.80
CA PRO A 305 -13.34 -27.27 13.55
C PRO A 305 -13.09 -26.61 12.19
N HIS A 306 -12.03 -27.00 11.47
CA HIS A 306 -11.68 -26.44 10.18
C HIS A 306 -11.76 -27.44 9.01
N VAL A 307 -12.34 -28.62 9.22
CA VAL A 307 -12.41 -29.70 8.21
C VAL A 307 -13.76 -30.44 8.32
N PRO A 308 -14.68 -30.25 7.34
CA PRO A 308 -16.05 -30.72 7.48
C PRO A 308 -16.16 -32.21 7.77
N ASN A 309 -16.72 -32.56 8.92
CA ASN A 309 -16.84 -33.91 9.44
C ASN A 309 -18.05 -34.11 10.39
N GLN A 310 -19.25 -33.76 9.92
CA GLN A 310 -20.52 -33.88 10.65
C GLN A 310 -20.77 -35.22 11.39
N ASP A 311 -20.10 -36.31 11.02
CA ASP A 311 -20.21 -37.59 11.72
C ASP A 311 -19.33 -37.71 12.98
N GLN A 312 -18.40 -36.77 13.20
CA GLN A 312 -17.55 -36.60 14.38
C GLN A 312 -16.88 -37.92 14.77
N THR A 313 -16.48 -38.71 13.77
CA THR A 313 -15.83 -40.00 14.00
C THR A 313 -14.43 -39.77 14.56
N ASP A 314 -14.14 -40.43 15.68
CA ASP A 314 -12.85 -40.45 16.37
C ASP A 314 -12.52 -41.93 16.63
N GLY A 315 -11.71 -42.50 15.75
CA GLY A 315 -11.43 -43.92 15.70
C GLY A 315 -10.56 -44.42 16.85
N ASP A 316 -9.66 -43.58 17.35
CA ASP A 316 -8.66 -43.94 18.35
C ASP A 316 -8.94 -43.36 19.76
N GLY A 317 -9.84 -42.38 19.85
CA GLY A 317 -10.36 -41.79 21.07
C GLY A 317 -9.48 -40.69 21.65
N ASP A 318 -8.63 -40.04 20.85
CA ASP A 318 -7.71 -39.00 21.30
C ASP A 318 -8.35 -37.60 21.40
N GLY A 319 -9.57 -37.44 20.84
CA GLY A 319 -10.34 -36.21 20.83
C GLY A 319 -10.20 -35.36 19.55
N ARG A 320 -9.40 -35.78 18.57
CA ARG A 320 -9.34 -35.26 17.21
C ARG A 320 -10.13 -36.17 16.27
N GLY A 321 -10.82 -35.59 15.28
CA GLY A 321 -11.63 -36.39 14.34
C GLY A 321 -10.81 -37.03 13.22
N ASP A 322 -11.24 -38.20 12.76
CA ASP A 322 -10.63 -38.97 11.66
C ASP A 322 -10.44 -38.13 10.38
N ALA A 323 -11.26 -37.08 10.17
CA ALA A 323 -11.24 -36.23 8.99
C ALA A 323 -10.04 -35.27 8.95
N CYS A 324 -9.63 -34.76 10.12
CA CYS A 324 -8.48 -33.87 10.29
C CYS A 324 -7.30 -34.58 10.95
N ASP A 325 -7.44 -35.86 11.28
CA ASP A 325 -6.39 -36.75 11.77
C ASP A 325 -5.69 -37.52 10.63
N LEU A 326 -5.19 -36.75 9.66
CA LEU A 326 -4.37 -37.27 8.57
C LEU A 326 -2.91 -37.33 9.03
N GLY A 327 -2.56 -38.26 9.93
CA GLY A 327 -1.15 -38.52 10.25
C GLY A 327 -0.82 -39.14 11.60
N ALA A 328 -1.73 -39.17 12.58
CA ALA A 328 -1.39 -39.70 13.91
C ALA A 328 -1.23 -41.23 13.95
N ASP A 329 -1.55 -41.94 12.86
CA ASP A 329 -1.45 -43.40 12.79
C ASP A 329 -0.02 -43.94 12.52
N VAL A 330 0.98 -43.10 12.20
CA VAL A 330 2.39 -43.51 12.09
C VAL A 330 3.35 -42.39 12.54
N ASP A 331 3.45 -42.15 13.85
CA ASP A 331 4.58 -41.46 14.49
C ASP A 331 5.48 -42.56 15.11
N GLY A 332 6.53 -42.93 14.38
CA GLY A 332 7.37 -44.08 14.64
C GLY A 332 8.18 -43.98 15.92
N ASP A 333 8.56 -42.77 16.32
CA ASP A 333 9.47 -42.52 17.44
C ASP A 333 8.89 -41.67 18.58
N ARG A 334 7.71 -41.10 18.37
CA ARG A 334 6.86 -40.38 19.34
C ARG A 334 7.41 -39.03 19.76
N ASP A 335 7.99 -38.31 18.81
CA ASP A 335 8.52 -36.97 19.02
C ASP A 335 7.49 -35.85 18.76
N GLY A 336 6.34 -36.21 18.19
CA GLY A 336 5.25 -35.28 17.86
C GLY A 336 5.20 -34.85 16.40
N ILE A 337 6.07 -35.39 15.55
CA ILE A 337 6.11 -35.16 14.10
C ILE A 337 5.72 -36.48 13.38
N PRO A 338 4.77 -36.48 12.44
CA PRO A 338 4.40 -37.69 11.70
C PRO A 338 5.53 -38.20 10.76
N ASP A 339 5.68 -39.52 10.59
CA ASP A 339 6.75 -40.18 9.78
C ASP A 339 6.97 -39.58 8.37
N GLU A 340 5.91 -39.05 7.74
CA GLU A 340 6.00 -38.47 6.39
C GLU A 340 6.53 -37.04 6.34
N SER A 341 6.52 -36.36 7.49
CA SER A 341 7.03 -34.99 7.70
C SER A 341 8.24 -34.95 8.62
N ASP A 342 8.60 -36.09 9.21
CA ASP A 342 9.73 -36.27 10.11
C ASP A 342 11.03 -36.51 9.30
N ASN A 343 12.02 -35.63 9.46
CA ASN A 343 13.34 -35.79 8.84
C ASN A 343 14.25 -36.78 9.59
N CYS A 344 13.79 -37.32 10.72
CA CYS A 344 14.37 -38.46 11.43
C CYS A 344 13.29 -39.44 11.96
N PRO A 345 12.55 -40.19 11.10
CA PRO A 345 11.37 -41.01 11.46
C PRO A 345 11.52 -42.08 12.56
N HIS A 346 12.73 -42.29 13.06
CA HIS A 346 13.10 -43.32 14.02
C HIS A 346 13.92 -42.77 15.21
N VAL A 347 14.21 -41.46 15.24
CA VAL A 347 15.04 -40.80 16.25
C VAL A 347 14.39 -39.48 16.67
N PRO A 348 13.86 -39.38 17.90
CA PRO A 348 13.05 -38.23 18.29
C PRO A 348 13.78 -36.90 18.18
N ASN A 349 13.29 -36.00 17.35
CA ASN A 349 13.81 -34.65 17.13
C ASN A 349 12.67 -33.64 16.85
N PRO A 350 11.92 -33.24 17.90
CA PRO A 350 10.74 -32.37 17.74
C PRO A 350 11.04 -30.98 17.14
N ASP A 351 12.32 -30.59 17.09
CA ASP A 351 12.78 -29.33 16.51
C ASP A 351 13.10 -29.43 15.01
N GLN A 352 13.14 -30.65 14.46
CA GLN A 352 13.34 -30.96 13.04
C GLN A 352 14.52 -30.23 12.42
N THR A 353 15.58 -29.95 13.20
CA THR A 353 16.72 -29.19 12.70
C THR A 353 17.47 -29.97 11.62
N ASP A 354 17.76 -29.30 10.52
CA ASP A 354 18.51 -29.79 9.37
C ASP A 354 19.44 -28.65 8.95
N ALA A 355 20.74 -28.77 9.26
CA ALA A 355 21.69 -27.67 9.12
C ALA A 355 22.17 -27.49 7.67
N ASP A 356 22.10 -28.54 6.85
CA ASP A 356 22.61 -28.56 5.48
C ASP A 356 21.49 -28.65 4.40
N ASP A 357 20.22 -28.71 4.84
CA ASP A 357 18.99 -28.77 4.05
C ASP A 357 18.95 -30.01 3.13
N ASN A 358 19.56 -31.13 3.53
CA ASN A 358 19.61 -32.35 2.72
C ASN A 358 18.38 -33.27 2.90
N GLY A 359 17.52 -32.99 3.89
CA GLY A 359 16.30 -33.74 4.20
C GLY A 359 16.48 -34.87 5.21
N VAL A 360 17.68 -35.03 5.80
CA VAL A 360 17.97 -35.87 6.96
C VAL A 360 18.23 -34.93 8.14
N GLY A 361 17.54 -35.13 9.26
CA GLY A 361 17.72 -34.25 10.42
C GLY A 361 19.07 -34.47 11.10
N ASN A 362 19.60 -33.40 11.72
CA ASN A 362 20.86 -33.42 12.47
C ASN A 362 20.90 -34.53 13.55
N ALA A 363 19.74 -34.95 14.05
CA ALA A 363 19.61 -35.97 15.09
C ALA A 363 19.91 -37.40 14.60
N CYS A 364 19.81 -37.65 13.30
CA CYS A 364 19.99 -38.96 12.68
C CYS A 364 20.97 -38.94 11.50
N GLU A 365 21.72 -37.85 11.36
CA GLU A 365 22.81 -37.72 10.38
C GLU A 365 23.97 -38.64 10.77
N ASP A 366 24.48 -39.39 9.80
CA ASP A 366 25.56 -40.40 9.90
C ASP A 366 26.36 -40.31 8.58
N VAL A 367 27.29 -39.37 8.53
CA VAL A 367 27.98 -38.96 7.29
C VAL A 367 28.85 -40.07 6.72
N ASP A 368 29.49 -40.86 7.57
CA ASP A 368 30.46 -41.88 7.18
C ASP A 368 29.87 -43.30 7.08
N GLY A 369 28.65 -43.50 7.58
CA GLY A 369 27.87 -44.74 7.51
C GLY A 369 28.36 -45.83 8.45
N ASP A 370 28.99 -45.47 9.57
CA ASP A 370 29.51 -46.41 10.55
C ASP A 370 28.44 -47.00 11.50
N GLY A 371 27.27 -46.36 11.55
CA GLY A 371 26.13 -46.73 12.37
C GLY A 371 25.98 -45.93 13.66
N LEU A 372 26.78 -44.89 13.85
CA LEU A 372 26.63 -43.85 14.86
C LEU A 372 26.24 -42.54 14.17
N SER A 373 25.43 -41.73 14.85
CA SER A 373 25.13 -40.39 14.33
C SER A 373 26.34 -39.48 14.53
N ASP A 374 26.54 -38.46 13.70
CA ASP A 374 27.64 -37.48 13.81
C ASP A 374 27.79 -36.92 15.24
N ALA A 375 26.68 -36.67 15.94
CA ALA A 375 26.69 -36.15 17.31
C ALA A 375 27.16 -37.16 18.39
N ALA A 376 27.20 -38.44 18.06
CA ALA A 376 27.56 -39.55 18.93
C ALA A 376 28.85 -40.26 18.46
N ASP A 377 29.45 -39.78 17.38
CA ASP A 377 30.63 -40.33 16.74
C ASP A 377 31.86 -39.49 17.12
N ASN A 378 32.90 -40.14 17.65
CA ASN A 378 34.18 -39.50 17.96
C ASN A 378 35.05 -39.26 16.70
N CYS A 379 34.61 -39.73 15.54
CA CYS A 379 35.15 -39.47 14.21
C CYS A 379 34.03 -39.34 13.14
N ASP A 380 33.16 -38.35 13.27
CA ASP A 380 31.99 -38.07 12.40
C ASP A 380 32.21 -38.13 10.86
N GLU A 381 33.43 -37.91 10.37
CA GLU A 381 33.76 -38.03 8.94
C GLU A 381 34.51 -39.34 8.55
N GLN A 382 34.86 -40.22 9.50
CA GLN A 382 35.72 -41.38 9.29
C GLN A 382 35.26 -42.67 9.98
N TYR A 383 34.76 -43.61 9.15
CA TYR A 383 34.19 -44.89 9.59
C TYR A 383 34.99 -45.60 10.70
N ASN A 384 34.46 -45.63 11.93
CA ASN A 384 35.09 -46.26 13.09
C ASN A 384 34.05 -46.80 14.10
N PRO A 385 33.31 -47.87 13.74
CA PRO A 385 32.16 -48.34 14.53
C PRO A 385 32.53 -48.94 15.91
N ASP A 386 33.82 -49.12 16.20
CA ASP A 386 34.32 -49.52 17.52
C ASP A 386 34.61 -48.34 18.47
N GLN A 387 34.66 -47.12 17.94
CA GLN A 387 34.87 -45.86 18.69
C GLN A 387 36.07 -45.98 19.62
N ALA A 388 37.17 -46.52 19.10
CA ALA A 388 38.43 -46.54 19.81
C ALA A 388 38.88 -45.09 20.08
N ASP A 389 39.43 -44.89 21.27
CA ASP A 389 39.83 -43.60 21.86
C ASP A 389 40.85 -43.96 22.96
N SER A 390 42.10 -44.14 22.52
CA SER A 390 43.17 -44.76 23.29
C SER A 390 43.68 -43.87 24.43
N ASP A 391 43.59 -42.54 24.27
CA ASP A 391 43.97 -41.56 25.29
C ASP A 391 42.77 -41.02 26.12
N GLY A 392 41.55 -41.19 25.63
CA GLY A 392 40.31 -40.78 26.27
C GLY A 392 39.99 -39.28 26.15
N ASP A 393 40.52 -38.57 25.15
CA ASP A 393 40.28 -37.14 24.95
C ASP A 393 38.96 -36.82 24.22
N GLY A 394 38.35 -37.84 23.61
CA GLY A 394 37.06 -37.80 22.93
C GLY A 394 37.14 -37.58 21.41
N GLN A 395 38.33 -37.46 20.83
CA GLN A 395 38.60 -37.72 19.42
C GLN A 395 38.93 -39.22 19.26
N GLY A 396 38.46 -39.87 18.19
CA GLY A 396 38.72 -41.29 17.99
C GLY A 396 40.05 -41.57 17.30
N ASP A 397 40.63 -42.74 17.59
CA ASP A 397 41.90 -43.23 16.99
C ASP A 397 41.86 -43.17 15.44
N ALA A 398 40.68 -43.41 14.84
CA ALA A 398 40.54 -43.40 13.38
C ALA A 398 40.74 -42.02 12.73
N CYS A 399 40.61 -40.94 13.49
CA CYS A 399 40.72 -39.56 13.02
C CYS A 399 41.73 -38.72 13.79
N GLU A 400 42.51 -39.34 14.68
CA GLU A 400 43.65 -38.75 15.36
C GLU A 400 44.96 -39.04 14.59
N GLU A 401 46.04 -38.32 14.92
CA GLU A 401 47.38 -38.53 14.34
C GLU A 401 48.40 -39.08 15.38
N ASP A 402 47.97 -39.23 16.64
CA ASP A 402 48.74 -39.55 17.85
C ASP A 402 47.75 -40.12 18.89
N ASP A 403 47.31 -41.37 18.66
CA ASP A 403 46.17 -42.01 19.34
C ASP A 403 46.32 -42.11 20.87
N ASP A 404 47.55 -42.10 21.39
CA ASP A 404 47.84 -42.21 22.82
C ASP A 404 48.37 -40.91 23.48
N ASN A 405 48.53 -39.87 22.66
CA ASN A 405 48.95 -38.52 23.03
C ASN A 405 50.26 -38.48 23.85
N ASP A 406 51.20 -39.36 23.55
CA ASP A 406 52.54 -39.38 24.15
C ASP A 406 53.53 -38.40 23.49
N GLY A 407 53.16 -37.86 22.31
CA GLY A 407 53.94 -36.93 21.51
C GLY A 407 54.72 -37.56 20.36
N VAL A 408 54.53 -38.85 20.09
CA VAL A 408 55.04 -39.59 18.94
C VAL A 408 53.87 -39.94 18.01
N PRO A 409 53.79 -39.34 16.80
CA PRO A 409 52.69 -39.64 15.89
C PRO A 409 52.63 -41.11 15.48
N ASP A 410 51.45 -41.66 15.23
CA ASP A 410 51.22 -43.10 14.99
C ASP A 410 52.14 -43.71 13.94
N GLU A 411 52.44 -42.96 12.86
CA GLU A 411 53.32 -43.41 11.77
C GLU A 411 54.79 -43.62 12.22
N GLN A 412 55.18 -43.09 13.37
CA GLN A 412 56.50 -43.21 13.98
C GLN A 412 56.49 -43.93 15.34
N ASP A 413 55.31 -44.32 15.82
CA ASP A 413 55.12 -44.88 17.14
C ASP A 413 55.20 -46.41 17.09
N ASN A 414 56.15 -46.98 17.83
CA ASN A 414 56.26 -48.43 18.02
C ASN A 414 55.21 -48.98 19.01
N CYS A 415 54.31 -48.14 19.49
CA CYS A 415 53.36 -48.41 20.55
C CYS A 415 52.05 -47.60 20.47
N THR A 416 51.52 -47.42 19.26
CA THR A 416 50.39 -46.54 18.88
C THR A 416 49.21 -46.34 19.84
N SER A 417 48.92 -47.26 20.78
CA SER A 417 47.77 -47.13 21.70
C SER A 417 48.19 -47.12 23.19
N VAL A 418 49.48 -47.03 23.49
CA VAL A 418 50.05 -47.16 24.84
C VAL A 418 51.21 -46.17 25.02
N PRO A 419 51.02 -45.11 25.82
CA PRO A 419 51.99 -44.00 25.87
C PRO A 419 53.41 -44.42 26.24
N ASN A 420 54.37 -44.20 25.35
CA ASN A 420 55.79 -44.49 25.51
C ASN A 420 56.70 -43.52 24.74
N ALA A 421 56.62 -42.22 25.09
CA ALA A 421 57.32 -41.13 24.37
C ALA A 421 58.85 -41.28 24.19
N ASP A 422 59.50 -42.21 24.91
CA ASP A 422 60.91 -42.55 24.74
C ASP A 422 61.19 -43.59 23.65
N GLN A 423 60.15 -44.26 23.13
CA GLN A 423 60.18 -45.24 22.05
C GLN A 423 61.21 -46.33 22.32
N ALA A 424 61.27 -46.77 23.58
CA ALA A 424 62.10 -47.89 23.98
C ALA A 424 61.65 -49.15 23.22
N ASP A 425 62.61 -49.76 22.54
CA ASP A 425 62.52 -51.02 21.79
C ASP A 425 63.92 -51.63 21.91
N ASN A 426 64.09 -52.38 22.99
CA ASN A 426 65.40 -52.85 23.41
C ASN A 426 65.87 -54.08 22.64
N ASP A 427 64.93 -54.83 22.11
CA ASP A 427 65.13 -56.09 21.43
C ASP A 427 65.23 -55.91 19.88
N GLU A 428 64.85 -54.72 19.40
CA GLU A 428 64.85 -54.24 18.02
C GLU A 428 63.87 -55.00 17.10
N ASP A 429 62.68 -55.38 17.59
CA ASP A 429 61.66 -56.09 16.81
C ASP A 429 60.59 -55.20 16.13
N ASP A 430 60.73 -53.87 16.28
CA ASP A 430 59.82 -52.80 15.82
C ASP A 430 58.54 -52.62 16.68
N GLN A 431 58.35 -53.38 17.77
CA GLN A 431 57.32 -53.15 18.81
C GLN A 431 57.97 -52.53 20.06
N GLY A 432 57.36 -51.51 20.66
CA GLY A 432 57.92 -50.90 21.86
C GLY A 432 57.69 -51.72 23.13
N ASP A 433 58.64 -51.66 24.06
CA ASP A 433 58.62 -52.39 25.34
C ASP A 433 57.31 -52.14 26.14
N ALA A 434 56.67 -50.98 25.95
CA ALA A 434 55.42 -50.63 26.65
C ALA A 434 54.20 -51.45 26.18
N CYS A 435 54.22 -51.94 24.94
CA CYS A 435 53.16 -52.74 24.31
C CYS A 435 53.56 -54.19 24.08
N ASP A 436 54.83 -54.50 24.25
CA ASP A 436 55.37 -55.82 23.97
C ASP A 436 55.03 -56.78 25.10
N VAL A 437 53.79 -57.28 25.04
CA VAL A 437 53.27 -58.27 26.00
C VAL A 437 53.54 -59.71 25.57
N ASP A 438 54.15 -59.89 24.39
CA ASP A 438 54.35 -61.19 23.74
C ASP A 438 55.84 -61.61 23.69
N ASP A 439 56.79 -60.67 23.80
CA ASP A 439 58.16 -60.96 24.24
C ASP A 439 58.23 -61.07 25.77
N ALA A 440 59.14 -61.91 26.26
CA ALA A 440 59.34 -62.15 27.68
C ALA A 440 60.81 -61.97 28.06
N ASP A 441 61.62 -61.32 27.22
CA ASP A 441 63.08 -61.11 27.29
C ASP A 441 63.43 -59.82 26.52
N ASP A 442 62.97 -58.67 27.05
CA ASP A 442 62.95 -57.33 26.40
C ASP A 442 64.34 -56.86 25.93
N ASP A 443 65.44 -57.36 26.49
CA ASP A 443 66.80 -56.98 26.08
C ASP A 443 67.57 -58.08 25.30
N ASN A 444 66.88 -59.18 25.00
CA ASN A 444 67.34 -60.31 24.20
C ASN A 444 68.68 -60.92 24.68
N ASP A 445 68.97 -60.84 25.99
CA ASP A 445 70.20 -61.39 26.57
C ASP A 445 70.12 -62.90 26.87
N GLY A 446 68.89 -63.44 26.85
CA GLY A 446 68.57 -64.83 27.12
C GLY A 446 68.04 -65.11 28.54
N VAL A 447 67.68 -64.07 29.29
CA VAL A 447 67.05 -64.13 30.62
C VAL A 447 65.67 -63.47 30.55
N PRO A 448 64.58 -64.21 30.85
CA PRO A 448 63.26 -63.62 30.76
C PRO A 448 63.00 -62.49 31.77
N ASP A 449 62.25 -61.43 31.44
CA ASP A 449 62.07 -60.20 32.26
C ASP A 449 61.64 -60.48 33.70
N GLY A 450 60.79 -61.50 33.88
CA GLY A 450 60.32 -61.90 35.22
C GLY A 450 61.42 -62.50 36.11
N ASP A 451 62.51 -62.97 35.51
CA ASP A 451 63.71 -63.53 36.15
C ASP A 451 64.95 -62.62 35.97
N ASP A 452 64.83 -61.51 35.23
CA ASP A 452 65.90 -60.56 34.93
C ASP A 452 65.99 -59.43 35.97
N ASN A 453 67.19 -59.20 36.51
CA ASN A 453 67.46 -58.09 37.43
C ASN A 453 67.85 -56.76 36.73
N CYS A 454 67.95 -56.77 35.41
CA CYS A 454 67.98 -55.64 34.49
C CYS A 454 67.17 -55.95 33.22
N PRO A 455 65.83 -56.04 33.29
CA PRO A 455 64.99 -56.46 32.14
C PRO A 455 65.22 -55.66 30.85
N LEU A 456 65.72 -54.42 30.97
CA LEU A 456 65.96 -53.52 29.85
C LEU A 456 67.46 -53.28 29.59
N ALA A 457 68.37 -54.15 30.06
CA ALA A 457 69.80 -53.94 29.84
C ALA A 457 70.61 -55.23 29.89
N ALA A 458 70.91 -55.76 28.70
CA ALA A 458 71.51 -57.07 28.51
C ALA A 458 72.67 -57.38 29.47
N ASN A 459 72.41 -58.30 30.39
CA ASN A 459 73.28 -58.76 31.45
C ASN A 459 73.06 -60.26 31.77
N ALA A 460 73.19 -61.13 30.78
CA ALA A 460 72.94 -62.57 30.90
C ALA A 460 73.67 -63.32 32.05
N ASP A 461 74.63 -62.69 32.73
CA ASP A 461 75.28 -63.22 33.93
C ASP A 461 74.58 -62.85 35.26
N GLN A 462 73.58 -61.98 35.21
CA GLN A 462 72.70 -61.56 36.31
C GLN A 462 73.51 -61.13 37.53
N GLY A 463 74.64 -60.46 37.29
CA GLY A 463 75.53 -59.95 38.33
C GLY A 463 74.83 -58.90 39.18
N ASP A 464 74.88 -59.04 40.51
CA ASP A 464 74.36 -58.07 41.48
C ASP A 464 75.37 -58.01 42.63
N GLY A 465 76.28 -57.04 42.55
CA GLY A 465 77.44 -56.91 43.40
C GLY A 465 77.12 -56.47 44.82
N ASP A 466 76.02 -55.74 45.03
CA ASP A 466 75.61 -55.21 46.34
C ASP A 466 74.36 -55.88 46.93
N ALA A 467 73.74 -56.78 46.16
CA ALA A 467 72.64 -57.68 46.50
C ALA A 467 71.33 -56.95 46.80
N ASP A 468 71.05 -55.83 46.12
CA ASP A 468 69.83 -55.05 46.30
C ASP A 468 68.68 -55.50 45.37
N GLY A 469 68.96 -56.39 44.42
CA GLY A 469 68.00 -56.93 43.46
C GLY A 469 67.99 -56.23 42.10
N VAL A 470 68.83 -55.22 41.89
CA VAL A 470 69.11 -54.58 40.59
C VAL A 470 70.47 -55.07 40.09
N GLY A 471 70.59 -55.39 38.80
CA GLY A 471 71.84 -55.90 38.25
C GLY A 471 72.92 -54.82 38.09
N ASP A 472 74.19 -55.23 38.18
CA ASP A 472 75.38 -54.38 38.01
C ASP A 472 75.37 -53.60 36.66
N ALA A 473 74.64 -54.10 35.65
CA ALA A 473 74.54 -53.50 34.32
C ALA A 473 73.60 -52.27 34.28
N CYS A 474 72.62 -52.22 35.18
CA CYS A 474 71.61 -51.15 35.27
C CYS A 474 71.61 -50.43 36.64
N ASP A 475 72.51 -50.79 37.55
CA ASP A 475 72.70 -50.12 38.84
C ASP A 475 73.67 -48.91 38.76
N ASP A 476 73.09 -47.72 38.61
CA ASP A 476 73.82 -46.44 38.62
C ASP A 476 74.23 -45.97 40.05
N SER A 477 74.01 -46.80 41.08
CA SER A 477 74.20 -46.48 42.50
C SER A 477 75.42 -47.12 43.16
N GLY A 478 76.34 -47.74 42.42
CA GLY A 478 77.49 -48.51 42.97
C GLY A 478 78.81 -47.77 43.27
N GLY A 479 78.79 -46.50 43.69
CA GLY A 479 79.85 -45.76 44.40
C GLY A 479 81.37 -45.93 44.08
N ALA A 480 81.95 -45.01 43.29
CA ALA A 480 83.28 -44.41 43.56
C ALA A 480 83.60 -43.12 42.75
N GLY A 481 83.14 -41.95 43.23
CA GLY A 481 83.97 -40.74 43.30
C GLY A 481 84.09 -39.79 42.09
N SER A 482 83.37 -38.67 42.20
CA SER A 482 83.74 -37.30 41.77
C SER A 482 83.33 -36.79 40.38
N SER A 483 82.41 -35.80 40.45
CA SER A 483 82.36 -34.48 39.78
C SER A 483 81.65 -34.29 38.42
N GLY A 484 80.42 -33.74 38.51
CA GLY A 484 79.78 -32.76 37.60
C GLY A 484 79.02 -33.36 36.40
N GLY A 485 77.79 -32.99 36.03
CA GLY A 485 76.80 -32.03 36.54
C GLY A 485 75.67 -31.84 35.50
N GLY A 486 74.46 -31.47 35.96
CA GLY A 486 73.28 -31.09 35.13
C GLY A 486 72.53 -32.30 34.54
N SER A 487 71.21 -32.40 34.51
CA SER A 487 70.10 -31.44 34.65
C SER A 487 68.76 -32.22 34.70
N THR A 488 67.74 -31.67 35.39
CA THR A 488 66.26 -31.72 35.13
C THR A 488 65.66 -33.05 34.63
N GLU A 489 64.72 -33.73 35.31
CA GLU A 489 63.29 -33.45 35.61
C GLU A 489 62.60 -34.85 35.71
N PRO A 490 61.27 -35.03 35.84
CA PRO A 490 60.35 -34.74 36.93
C PRO A 490 59.67 -36.02 37.51
N GLU A 491 58.78 -35.84 38.49
CA GLU A 491 58.05 -36.90 39.20
C GLU A 491 56.87 -37.49 38.40
N VAL A 492 56.80 -38.82 38.32
CA VAL A 492 55.60 -39.59 37.91
C VAL A 492 54.72 -39.88 39.13
N SER A 493 53.47 -39.43 39.06
CA SER A 493 52.42 -39.63 40.06
C SER A 493 51.62 -40.89 39.74
N SER A 494 51.83 -41.97 40.49
CA SER A 494 51.11 -43.23 40.32
C SER A 494 49.64 -43.17 40.80
N GLY A 495 48.75 -43.48 39.86
CA GLY A 495 47.47 -44.21 39.91
C GLY A 495 46.68 -44.36 41.22
N LEU A 496 45.44 -43.86 41.19
CA LEU A 496 44.38 -44.15 42.16
C LEU A 496 43.56 -45.37 41.70
N VAL A 497 43.48 -46.38 42.55
CA VAL A 497 42.74 -47.64 42.40
C VAL A 497 41.22 -47.40 42.44
N CYS A 498 40.48 -47.87 41.44
CA CYS A 498 39.01 -47.89 41.43
C CYS A 498 38.47 -49.23 41.99
N ALA A 499 37.70 -49.17 43.08
CA ALA A 499 37.05 -50.32 43.69
C ALA A 499 35.56 -50.35 43.36
N MET A 500 35.10 -51.47 42.77
CA MET A 500 33.68 -51.77 42.55
C MET A 500 32.88 -51.88 43.86
N GLN A 501 31.70 -51.26 43.93
CA GLN A 501 30.69 -51.62 44.92
C GLN A 501 29.27 -51.57 44.32
N ARG A 502 28.62 -52.74 44.27
CA ARG A 502 27.21 -52.94 43.91
C ARG A 502 26.25 -52.30 44.92
N GLY A 503 25.14 -51.74 44.44
CA GLY A 503 23.98 -51.34 45.24
C GLY A 503 22.72 -51.10 44.41
N GLU A 504 21.73 -51.96 44.60
CA GLU A 504 20.44 -52.06 43.90
C GLU A 504 19.42 -50.93 44.18
N ARG A 505 18.56 -50.67 43.17
CA ARG A 505 17.13 -50.25 43.19
C ARG A 505 16.75 -48.77 43.42
N GLY A 506 16.25 -48.15 42.35
CA GLY A 506 14.80 -47.97 42.14
C GLY A 506 14.19 -46.60 42.40
N GLY A 507 13.66 -45.98 41.33
CA GLY A 507 12.32 -45.38 41.34
C GLY A 507 12.17 -43.86 41.38
N ALA A 508 11.81 -43.32 40.20
CA ALA A 508 10.74 -42.33 39.96
C ALA A 508 10.89 -40.86 40.40
N LEU A 509 11.06 -40.03 39.35
CA LEU A 509 10.23 -38.90 38.90
C LEU A 509 9.98 -37.65 39.78
N VAL A 510 10.39 -36.53 39.15
CA VAL A 510 9.71 -35.24 38.95
C VAL A 510 9.72 -34.18 40.07
N GLY A 511 10.25 -33.01 39.68
CA GLY A 511 9.54 -31.75 39.86
C GLY A 511 10.31 -30.67 40.62
N LEU A 512 11.18 -29.92 39.92
CA LEU A 512 11.69 -28.63 40.41
C LEU A 512 11.29 -27.51 39.44
N VAL A 513 10.16 -26.86 39.72
CA VAL A 513 9.78 -25.58 39.10
C VAL A 513 10.55 -24.46 39.79
N ALA A 514 11.41 -23.76 39.06
CA ALA A 514 12.03 -22.51 39.47
C ALA A 514 11.37 -21.33 38.74
N LEU A 515 10.55 -20.59 39.47
CA LEU A 515 10.02 -19.28 39.09
C LEU A 515 11.08 -18.21 39.39
N LEU A 516 11.55 -17.50 38.37
CA LEU A 516 12.23 -16.21 38.54
C LEU A 516 11.47 -15.10 37.81
N ALA A 517 11.28 -14.03 38.56
CA ALA A 517 10.46 -12.87 38.25
C ALA A 517 11.21 -11.82 37.41
N GLY A 518 10.48 -11.22 36.48
CA GLY A 518 10.24 -9.78 36.38
C GLY A 518 11.37 -8.83 36.00
N ALA A 519 11.15 -8.07 34.92
CA ALA A 519 11.41 -6.62 34.88
C ALA A 519 10.71 -5.96 33.68
N LEU A 520 9.62 -5.24 33.96
CA LEU A 520 9.09 -4.16 33.12
C LEU A 520 10.07 -2.97 33.12
N GLY A 521 10.36 -2.42 31.94
CA GLY A 521 11.16 -1.21 31.79
C GLY A 521 10.57 -0.29 30.73
N LEU A 522 9.77 0.69 31.17
CA LEU A 522 9.35 1.84 30.37
C LEU A 522 10.57 2.63 29.84
N GLY A 523 10.56 2.99 28.56
CA GLY A 523 11.55 3.87 27.93
C GLY A 523 10.91 4.82 26.92
N ALA A 524 10.68 6.05 27.35
CA ALA A 524 9.98 7.12 26.64
C ALA A 524 10.64 7.55 25.30
N ARG A 525 9.80 7.78 24.29
CA ARG A 525 10.10 8.52 23.05
C ARG A 525 10.41 10.00 23.36
N ARG A 526 11.53 10.52 22.84
CA ARG A 526 11.77 11.96 22.67
C ARG A 526 11.77 12.30 21.18
N ARG A 527 10.81 13.14 20.78
CA ARG A 527 10.82 13.90 19.52
C ARG A 527 12.05 14.81 19.47
N ARG A 528 12.64 14.95 18.28
CA ARG A 528 13.55 16.05 17.93
C ARG A 528 13.04 16.67 16.64
N ASP A 529 12.51 17.87 16.78
CA ASP A 529 12.40 18.83 15.68
C ASP A 529 13.79 19.23 15.21
N HIS A 530 14.03 19.23 13.90
CA HIS A 530 14.88 20.23 13.27
C HIS A 530 14.42 20.52 11.85
N ALA A 531 14.04 21.78 11.66
CA ALA A 531 13.85 22.44 10.39
C ALA A 531 15.16 22.54 9.59
N ALA A 532 15.05 22.32 8.28
CA ALA A 532 15.67 23.08 7.19
C ALA A 532 15.02 22.67 5.87
#